data_AF-A0A9D0U268-F1
#
_entry.id   AF-A0A9D0U268-F1
#
_cell.length_a   1.000
_cell.length_b   1.000
_cell.length_c   1.000
_cell.angle_alpha   90.00
_cell.angle_beta   90.00
_cell.angle_gamma   90.00
#
_symmetry.space_group_name_H-M   'P 1'
#
loop_
_entity.id
_entity.type
_entity.pdbx_description
1 polymer ?
#
loop_
_entity_poly.entity_id
_entity_poly.type
_entity_poly.pdbx_seq_one_letter_code
_entity_poly.pdbx_strand_id
1 'polypeptide(L)'
;RESGAIYNVFITGVLPITIDDMASGFNVASFITLDPEFENMLGFTESEMNGLLEAVYHDYAIEPSSRQEVAAVIKNQYNGYHLATTDGESVYNSTLVMYFLNWLHRHKTIPKRLTDLNLKTDLSWVRRLTASNPQLTEEFVNRLVLHNTILYDDVMLEEKFNMYQFFEKGFFPVSFFYLGMLTLKDDYYLQLPNLNMRRIFIEYFNEIHRIDVSTRHTEYMQAFSNHPQLEPLFRGYWQQYISQLPETIFQQVNENFYRTTFYELCSRYLSRWFTWHVERSYPKGRSDLEFVGKFNEIYAGLRWVIEFKYYSNTKFNKLNTRIEDFQLQEKDTQQIAGYAEGVKEEYPEATISQYVIYCFGNQGFRVFAVT
;
A
#
# COMPACT_ATOMS: atom_id res chain seq x y z
N ARG A 1 31.90 37.06 -20.87
CA ARG A 1 30.89 36.40 -20.01
C ARG A 1 29.54 37.16 -20.06
N GLU A 2 29.15 37.74 -21.21
CA GLU A 2 27.96 38.62 -21.35
C GLU A 2 27.09 38.30 -22.59
N SER A 3 27.10 37.06 -23.10
CA SER A 3 26.35 36.74 -24.34
C SER A 3 25.57 35.42 -24.31
N GLY A 4 25.32 34.84 -23.14
CA GLY A 4 24.43 33.69 -22.99
C GLY A 4 23.04 34.14 -22.57
N ALA A 5 21.99 33.74 -23.31
CA ALA A 5 20.59 34.10 -23.01
C ALA A 5 20.05 33.48 -21.71
N ILE A 6 20.75 32.49 -21.15
CA ILE A 6 20.37 31.75 -19.94
C ILE A 6 21.60 31.63 -19.04
N TYR A 7 21.48 32.07 -17.79
CA TYR A 7 22.58 32.07 -16.81
C TYR A 7 22.57 30.80 -15.94
N ASN A 8 21.40 30.41 -15.42
CA ASN A 8 21.16 29.20 -14.64
C ASN A 8 19.86 28.54 -15.09
N VAL A 9 19.80 27.21 -15.00
CA VAL A 9 18.58 26.42 -15.28
C VAL A 9 18.34 25.49 -14.11
N PHE A 10 17.09 25.48 -13.61
CA PHE A 10 16.61 24.50 -12.65
C PHE A 10 15.57 23.62 -13.34
N ILE A 11 15.77 22.31 -13.31
CA ILE A 11 14.94 21.33 -14.02
C ILE A 11 14.34 20.38 -12.99
N THR A 12 13.03 20.20 -13.02
CA THR A 12 12.28 19.28 -12.16
C THR A 12 11.37 18.38 -12.99
N GLY A 13 11.05 17.18 -12.48
CA GLY A 13 10.01 16.33 -13.06
C GLY A 13 10.38 15.60 -14.35
N VAL A 14 11.68 15.47 -14.64
CA VAL A 14 12.15 14.68 -15.77
C VAL A 14 12.98 13.51 -15.25
N LEU A 15 12.71 12.30 -15.73
CA LEU A 15 13.47 11.10 -15.35
C LEU A 15 14.96 11.33 -15.66
N PRO A 16 15.90 10.84 -14.83
CA PRO A 16 17.35 11.07 -14.99
C PRO A 16 17.86 10.80 -16.42
N ILE A 17 17.27 9.79 -17.05
CA ILE A 17 17.45 9.35 -18.44
C ILE A 17 17.43 10.49 -19.46
N THR A 18 16.53 11.44 -19.25
CA THR A 18 16.22 12.46 -20.27
C THR A 18 17.27 13.55 -20.35
N ILE A 19 18.01 13.81 -19.27
CA ILE A 19 18.83 15.02 -19.20
C ILE A 19 20.15 14.84 -19.96
N ASP A 20 20.80 13.68 -19.81
CA ASP A 20 22.07 13.41 -20.49
C ASP A 20 21.89 13.06 -21.98
N ASP A 21 20.79 12.39 -22.34
CA ASP A 21 20.47 12.07 -23.74
C ASP A 21 19.97 13.32 -24.52
N MET A 22 19.48 14.38 -23.85
CA MET A 22 18.96 15.59 -24.49
C MET A 22 20.05 16.59 -24.91
N ALA A 23 21.16 16.72 -24.17
CA ALA A 23 22.28 17.57 -24.57
C ALA A 23 23.57 17.30 -23.77
N SER A 24 24.72 17.31 -24.47
CA SER A 24 26.06 17.19 -23.86
C SER A 24 26.40 18.27 -22.82
N GLY A 25 25.63 19.36 -22.77
CA GLY A 25 25.78 20.45 -21.80
C GLY A 25 25.35 20.09 -20.37
N PHE A 26 24.59 19.00 -20.17
CA PHE A 26 24.14 18.59 -18.84
C PHE A 26 25.11 17.65 -18.10
N ASN A 27 26.25 17.32 -18.72
CA ASN A 27 27.34 16.59 -18.05
C ASN A 27 27.93 17.35 -16.85
N VAL A 28 27.69 18.67 -16.74
CA VAL A 28 28.15 19.53 -15.63
C VAL A 28 26.99 19.95 -14.71
N ALA A 29 25.80 19.37 -14.88
CA ALA A 29 24.65 19.65 -14.03
C ALA A 29 24.83 19.01 -12.64
N SER A 30 24.47 19.74 -11.59
CA SER A 30 24.38 19.21 -10.23
C SER A 30 23.09 18.42 -10.07
N PHE A 31 23.21 17.15 -9.67
CA PHE A 31 22.07 16.30 -9.39
C PHE A 31 21.73 16.36 -7.90
N ILE A 32 20.65 17.05 -7.55
CA ILE A 32 20.23 17.28 -6.16
C ILE A 32 19.03 16.42 -5.74
N THR A 33 18.53 15.55 -6.63
CA THR A 33 17.29 14.76 -6.41
C THR A 33 17.38 13.87 -5.16
N LEU A 34 18.56 13.33 -4.88
CA LEU A 34 18.82 12.44 -3.74
C LEU A 34 19.50 13.18 -2.58
N ASP A 35 19.59 14.51 -2.64
CA ASP A 35 20.13 15.30 -1.55
C ASP A 35 19.04 15.45 -0.47
N PRO A 36 19.28 15.00 0.77
CA PRO A 36 18.32 15.09 1.87
C PRO A 36 17.81 16.51 2.15
N GLU A 37 18.58 17.55 1.83
CA GLU A 37 18.14 18.94 2.01
C GLU A 37 16.93 19.28 1.12
N PHE A 38 16.77 18.59 0.00
CA PHE A 38 15.75 18.87 -1.02
C PHE A 38 14.62 17.83 -1.07
N GLU A 39 14.64 16.78 -0.24
CA GLU A 39 13.65 15.70 -0.25
C GLU A 39 12.21 16.24 -0.09
N ASN A 40 12.01 17.20 0.81
CA ASN A 40 10.72 17.83 1.06
C ASN A 40 10.16 18.59 -0.15
N MET A 41 10.98 18.94 -1.15
CA MET A 41 10.49 19.56 -2.39
C MET A 41 9.80 18.55 -3.33
N LEU A 42 9.96 17.25 -3.10
CA LEU A 42 9.43 16.18 -3.95
C LEU A 42 7.99 15.77 -3.56
N GLY A 43 7.46 16.30 -2.47
CA GLY A 43 6.11 15.99 -1.99
C GLY A 43 5.58 17.05 -1.03
N PHE A 44 4.50 16.74 -0.32
CA PHE A 44 4.06 17.54 0.82
C PHE A 44 4.57 16.91 2.12
N THR A 45 5.00 17.73 3.06
CA THR A 45 5.28 17.31 4.44
C THR A 45 3.98 17.06 5.23
N GLU A 46 4.07 16.44 6.41
CA GLU A 46 2.90 16.26 7.29
C GLU A 46 2.28 17.62 7.69
N SER A 47 3.13 18.62 7.95
CA SER A 47 2.68 19.97 8.32
C SER A 47 1.94 20.66 7.17
N GLU A 48 2.47 20.59 5.95
CA GLU A 48 1.84 21.16 4.76
C GLU A 48 0.51 20.46 4.45
N MET A 49 0.47 19.12 4.55
CA MET A 49 -0.77 18.36 4.35
C MET A 49 -1.85 18.79 5.36
N ASN A 50 -1.50 18.91 6.65
CA ASN A 50 -2.43 19.38 7.68
C ASN A 50 -2.93 20.81 7.41
N GLY A 51 -2.06 21.69 6.93
CA GLY A 51 -2.43 23.05 6.51
C GLY A 51 -3.39 23.07 5.31
N LEU A 52 -3.12 22.25 4.29
CA LEU A 52 -4.02 22.09 3.14
C LEU A 52 -5.39 21.55 3.54
N LEU A 53 -5.43 20.55 4.44
CA LEU A 53 -6.69 20.03 4.96
C LEU A 53 -7.45 21.07 5.78
N GLU A 54 -6.78 21.82 6.64
CA GLU A 54 -7.41 22.91 7.40
C GLU A 54 -8.08 23.91 6.45
N ALA A 55 -7.34 24.39 5.45
CA ALA A 55 -7.84 25.35 4.48
C ALA A 55 -9.06 24.79 3.72
N VAL A 56 -8.98 23.54 3.23
CA VAL A 56 -10.09 22.91 2.50
C VAL A 56 -11.33 22.70 3.39
N TYR A 57 -11.15 22.32 4.65
CA TYR A 57 -12.29 22.17 5.57
C TYR A 57 -12.94 23.52 5.89
N HIS A 58 -12.13 24.55 6.11
CA HIS A 58 -12.58 25.90 6.39
C HIS A 58 -13.31 26.52 5.19
N ASP A 59 -12.65 26.60 4.04
CA ASP A 59 -13.11 27.33 2.85
C ASP A 59 -14.38 26.72 2.23
N TYR A 60 -14.55 25.40 2.36
CA TYR A 60 -15.65 24.68 1.73
C TYR A 60 -16.70 24.16 2.72
N ALA A 61 -16.58 24.54 4.01
CA ALA A 61 -17.48 24.15 5.10
C ALA A 61 -17.76 22.64 5.10
N ILE A 62 -16.70 21.84 5.24
CA ILE A 62 -16.76 20.38 5.37
C ILE A 62 -16.94 20.03 6.86
N GLU A 63 -17.70 18.98 7.15
CA GLU A 63 -18.02 18.56 8.51
C GLU A 63 -16.75 18.20 9.31
N PRO A 64 -16.40 18.93 10.39
CA PRO A 64 -15.12 18.73 11.09
C PRO A 64 -14.96 17.34 11.73
N SER A 65 -16.06 16.67 12.06
CA SER A 65 -16.09 15.30 12.60
C SER A 65 -15.44 14.27 11.66
N SER A 66 -15.54 14.49 10.34
CA SER A 66 -14.96 13.61 9.33
C SER A 66 -13.46 13.79 9.12
N ARG A 67 -12.85 14.83 9.72
CA ARG A 67 -11.46 15.23 9.47
C ARG A 67 -10.44 14.16 9.81
N GLN A 68 -10.58 13.53 10.97
CA GLN A 68 -9.64 12.50 11.42
C GLN A 68 -9.64 11.30 10.47
N GLU A 69 -10.83 10.87 10.02
CA GLU A 69 -10.99 9.80 9.04
C GLU A 69 -10.34 10.18 7.69
N VAL A 70 -10.63 11.38 7.19
CA VAL A 70 -10.07 11.86 5.93
C VAL A 70 -8.56 11.98 5.97
N ALA A 71 -8.00 12.58 7.04
CA ALA A 71 -6.55 12.71 7.22
C ALA A 71 -5.88 11.33 7.26
N ALA A 72 -6.47 10.38 7.99
CA ALA A 72 -5.94 9.02 8.06
C ALA A 72 -5.98 8.32 6.69
N VAL A 73 -7.06 8.49 5.91
CA VAL A 73 -7.13 7.94 4.54
C VAL A 73 -6.05 8.53 3.64
N ILE A 74 -5.88 9.86 3.64
CA ILE A 74 -4.84 10.52 2.83
C ILE A 74 -3.45 10.00 3.23
N LYS A 75 -3.17 9.91 4.53
CA LYS A 75 -1.89 9.40 5.04
C LYS A 75 -1.60 7.98 4.58
N ASN A 76 -2.55 7.05 4.76
CA ASN A 76 -2.32 5.64 4.39
C ASN A 76 -2.22 5.43 2.88
N GLN A 77 -2.86 6.28 2.09
CA GLN A 77 -2.89 6.14 0.64
C GLN A 77 -1.72 6.86 -0.03
N TYR A 78 -1.26 7.99 0.51
CA TYR A 78 -0.39 8.90 -0.26
C TYR A 78 0.91 9.29 0.44
N ASN A 79 1.07 9.04 1.75
CA ASN A 79 2.33 9.28 2.46
C ASN A 79 3.31 8.09 2.32
N GLY A 80 4.47 8.15 2.97
CA GLY A 80 5.39 7.03 3.11
C GLY A 80 6.57 7.06 2.15
N TYR A 81 6.81 8.16 1.44
CA TYR A 81 7.96 8.31 0.54
C TYR A 81 9.18 8.85 1.29
N HIS A 82 10.23 8.04 1.32
CA HIS A 82 11.63 8.36 1.58
C HIS A 82 12.44 8.14 0.29
N LEU A 83 13.03 9.21 -0.22
CA LEU A 83 13.73 9.25 -1.50
C LEU A 83 15.24 9.48 -1.32
N ALA A 84 15.63 10.24 -0.30
CA ALA A 84 17.04 10.54 -0.02
C ALA A 84 17.52 9.82 1.25
N THR A 85 16.71 9.81 2.31
CA THR A 85 17.06 9.21 3.59
C THR A 85 15.83 8.67 4.32
N THR A 86 16.04 7.67 5.18
CA THR A 86 15.01 7.09 6.05
C THR A 86 14.98 7.74 7.44
N ASP A 87 15.94 8.62 7.76
CA ASP A 87 16.01 9.34 9.03
C ASP A 87 15.06 10.55 9.12
N GLY A 88 14.60 11.04 7.97
CA GLY A 88 13.72 12.21 7.85
C GLY A 88 12.23 11.92 8.06
N GLU A 89 11.39 12.94 7.89
CA GLU A 89 9.94 12.70 7.72
C GLU A 89 9.66 12.16 6.32
N SER A 90 8.65 11.28 6.18
CA SER A 90 8.19 10.89 4.85
C SER A 90 7.35 11.99 4.22
N VAL A 91 7.38 12.05 2.90
CA VAL A 91 6.57 12.99 2.13
C VAL A 91 5.38 12.31 1.47
N TYR A 92 4.34 13.12 1.22
CA TYR A 92 3.14 12.73 0.51
C TYR A 92 3.30 12.94 -1.00
N ASN A 93 2.77 12.02 -1.80
CA ASN A 93 2.65 12.20 -3.25
C ASN A 93 1.70 13.37 -3.56
N SER A 94 2.27 14.47 -4.05
CA SER A 94 1.57 15.74 -4.28
C SER A 94 0.42 15.62 -5.28
N THR A 95 0.63 14.88 -6.38
CA THR A 95 -0.40 14.65 -7.41
C THR A 95 -1.63 13.93 -6.84
N LEU A 96 -1.41 12.85 -6.09
CA LEU A 96 -2.48 12.06 -5.50
C LEU A 96 -3.23 12.82 -4.38
N VAL A 97 -2.49 13.58 -3.56
CA VAL A 97 -3.10 14.48 -2.57
C VAL A 97 -3.99 15.51 -3.26
N MET A 98 -3.50 16.17 -4.30
CA MET A 98 -4.28 17.18 -5.03
C MET A 98 -5.50 16.58 -5.74
N TYR A 99 -5.38 15.38 -6.30
CA TYR A 99 -6.53 14.63 -6.82
C TYR A 99 -7.60 14.42 -5.74
N PHE A 100 -7.19 13.97 -4.55
CA PHE A 100 -8.10 13.71 -3.43
C PHE A 100 -8.76 14.99 -2.94
N LEU A 101 -7.97 16.05 -2.67
CA LEU A 101 -8.48 17.33 -2.18
C LEU A 101 -9.42 17.98 -3.20
N ASN A 102 -9.13 17.87 -4.50
CA ASN A 102 -10.00 18.36 -5.56
C ASN A 102 -11.37 17.67 -5.57
N TRP A 103 -11.43 16.37 -5.25
CA TRP A 103 -12.71 15.67 -5.07
C TRP A 103 -13.39 16.09 -3.78
N LEU A 104 -12.63 16.14 -2.68
CA LEU A 104 -13.14 16.41 -1.34
C LEU A 104 -13.85 17.77 -1.27
N HIS A 105 -13.28 18.83 -1.84
CA HIS A 105 -13.93 20.15 -1.81
C HIS A 105 -15.25 20.19 -2.61
N ARG A 106 -15.32 19.45 -3.73
CA ARG A 106 -16.51 19.43 -4.60
C ARG A 106 -17.64 18.58 -4.03
N HIS A 107 -17.29 17.44 -3.45
CA HIS A 107 -18.25 16.39 -3.10
C HIS A 107 -18.40 16.19 -1.60
N LYS A 108 -17.57 16.85 -0.77
CA LYS A 108 -17.57 16.79 0.70
C LYS A 108 -17.53 15.37 1.26
N THR A 109 -16.98 14.45 0.48
CA THR A 109 -16.95 13.00 0.76
C THR A 109 -15.66 12.41 0.25
N ILE A 110 -15.24 11.28 0.82
CA ILE A 110 -14.06 10.55 0.38
C ILE A 110 -14.31 9.99 -1.04
N PRO A 111 -13.36 10.14 -1.98
CA PRO A 111 -13.48 9.55 -3.31
C PRO A 111 -13.71 8.05 -3.25
N LYS A 112 -14.66 7.54 -4.06
CA LYS A 112 -14.85 6.09 -4.21
C LYS A 112 -13.59 5.40 -4.79
N ARG A 113 -12.86 6.11 -5.66
CA ARG A 113 -11.59 5.66 -6.23
C ARG A 113 -10.46 6.53 -5.67
N LEU A 114 -9.57 5.90 -4.91
CA LEU A 114 -8.44 6.55 -4.25
C LEU A 114 -7.19 6.63 -5.16
N THR A 115 -7.23 6.05 -6.36
CA THR A 115 -6.17 6.16 -7.36
C THR A 115 -6.70 6.98 -8.53
N ASP A 116 -5.94 7.99 -8.95
CA ASP A 116 -6.27 8.75 -10.17
C ASP A 116 -6.15 7.83 -11.39
N LEU A 117 -7.17 7.83 -12.25
CA LEU A 117 -7.18 7.08 -13.50
C LEU A 117 -6.11 7.58 -14.48
N ASN A 118 -5.70 8.84 -14.38
CA ASN A 118 -4.64 9.39 -15.22
C ASN A 118 -3.29 8.73 -14.89
N LEU A 119 -2.96 8.54 -13.60
CA LEU A 119 -1.80 7.75 -13.15
C LEU A 119 -1.92 6.27 -13.53
N LYS A 120 -3.15 5.77 -13.70
CA LYS A 120 -3.37 4.41 -14.20
C LYS A 120 -2.88 4.21 -15.64
N THR A 121 -2.84 5.30 -16.43
CA THR A 121 -2.26 5.30 -17.78
C THR A 121 -0.73 5.16 -17.72
N ASP A 122 -0.10 5.65 -16.65
CA ASP A 122 1.33 5.45 -16.35
C ASP A 122 1.66 4.02 -15.88
N LEU A 123 0.69 3.18 -15.51
CA LEU A 123 0.93 1.74 -15.28
C LEU A 123 1.30 0.98 -16.55
N SER A 124 1.12 1.61 -17.71
CA SER A 124 1.76 1.16 -18.94
C SER A 124 3.29 1.09 -18.78
N TRP A 125 3.92 1.84 -17.87
CA TRP A 125 5.34 1.72 -17.56
C TRP A 125 5.69 0.40 -16.91
N VAL A 126 4.90 -0.09 -15.96
CA VAL A 126 5.09 -1.44 -15.39
C VAL A 126 5.09 -2.44 -16.55
N ARG A 127 4.06 -2.39 -17.39
CA ARG A 127 3.98 -3.25 -18.58
C ARG A 127 5.12 -3.01 -19.57
N ARG A 128 5.56 -1.78 -19.83
CA ARG A 128 6.60 -1.47 -20.84
C ARG A 128 7.98 -1.89 -20.39
N LEU A 129 8.32 -1.60 -19.13
CA LEU A 129 9.57 -2.02 -18.49
C LEU A 129 9.68 -3.55 -18.50
N THR A 130 8.57 -4.22 -18.25
CA THR A 130 8.60 -5.65 -18.00
C THR A 130 8.13 -6.49 -19.20
N ALA A 131 7.42 -5.93 -20.19
CA ALA A 131 6.90 -6.65 -21.38
C ALA A 131 7.99 -7.25 -22.25
N SER A 132 9.20 -6.71 -22.21
CA SER A 132 10.36 -7.31 -22.90
C SER A 132 10.70 -8.71 -22.36
N ASN A 133 10.28 -9.02 -21.11
CA ASN A 133 10.43 -10.35 -20.52
C ASN A 133 9.34 -10.64 -19.45
N PRO A 134 8.28 -11.40 -19.81
CA PRO A 134 7.19 -11.75 -18.91
C PRO A 134 7.62 -12.48 -17.63
N GLN A 135 8.67 -13.32 -17.68
CA GLN A 135 9.12 -14.04 -16.47
C GLN A 135 9.76 -13.09 -15.45
N LEU A 136 10.52 -12.10 -15.92
CA LEU A 136 11.15 -11.10 -15.05
C LEU A 136 10.11 -10.18 -14.41
N THR A 137 9.08 -9.85 -15.17
CA THR A 137 7.89 -9.14 -14.66
C THR A 137 7.31 -9.87 -13.46
N GLU A 138 7.04 -11.16 -13.66
CA GLU A 138 6.36 -11.99 -12.68
C GLU A 138 7.19 -12.10 -11.41
N GLU A 139 8.50 -12.37 -11.52
CA GLU A 139 9.42 -12.42 -10.38
C GLU A 139 9.41 -11.12 -9.56
N PHE A 140 9.53 -9.98 -10.23
CA PHE A 140 9.57 -8.65 -9.60
C PHE A 140 8.27 -8.33 -8.86
N VAL A 141 7.12 -8.55 -9.51
CA VAL A 141 5.79 -8.26 -8.97
C VAL A 141 5.47 -9.21 -7.81
N ASN A 142 5.75 -10.51 -7.98
CA ASN A 142 5.57 -11.50 -6.93
C ASN A 142 6.39 -11.13 -5.69
N ARG A 143 7.66 -10.73 -5.87
CA ARG A 143 8.54 -10.32 -4.77
C ARG A 143 7.93 -9.18 -3.96
N LEU A 144 7.46 -8.12 -4.64
CA LEU A 144 6.88 -6.95 -3.97
C LEU A 144 5.52 -7.25 -3.32
N VAL A 145 4.66 -8.05 -3.94
CA VAL A 145 3.37 -8.43 -3.34
C VAL A 145 3.55 -9.38 -2.14
N LEU A 146 4.48 -10.33 -2.22
CA LEU A 146 4.73 -11.30 -1.15
C LEU A 146 5.51 -10.70 0.01
N HIS A 147 6.57 -9.93 -0.25
CA HIS A 147 7.53 -9.50 0.78
C HIS A 147 7.56 -8.00 1.03
N ASN A 148 6.98 -7.20 0.12
CA ASN A 148 7.08 -5.74 0.12
C ASN A 148 8.54 -5.23 0.23
N THR A 149 9.50 -5.99 -0.27
CA THR A 149 10.92 -5.60 -0.26
C THR A 149 11.64 -6.13 -1.49
N ILE A 150 12.53 -5.30 -2.03
CA ILE A 150 13.40 -5.67 -3.14
C ILE A 150 14.79 -5.09 -2.94
N LEU A 151 15.82 -5.89 -3.26
CA LEU A 151 17.20 -5.42 -3.25
C LEU A 151 17.40 -4.38 -4.36
N TYR A 152 18.24 -3.39 -4.09
CA TYR A 152 18.73 -2.45 -5.09
C TYR A 152 20.24 -2.25 -4.91
N ASP A 153 20.84 -1.61 -5.90
CA ASP A 153 22.23 -1.17 -5.87
C ASP A 153 22.21 0.35 -5.67
N ASP A 154 22.78 0.83 -4.57
CA ASP A 154 22.83 2.25 -4.20
C ASP A 154 23.65 3.07 -5.19
N VAL A 155 24.74 2.47 -5.71
CA VAL A 155 25.54 3.07 -6.78
C VAL A 155 24.67 3.30 -8.02
N MET A 156 23.81 2.35 -8.38
CA MET A 156 22.89 2.53 -9.52
C MET A 156 21.82 3.60 -9.29
N LEU A 157 21.52 3.95 -8.02
CA LEU A 157 20.56 5.00 -7.68
C LEU A 157 21.16 6.39 -7.96
N GLU A 158 22.45 6.57 -7.63
CA GLU A 158 23.20 7.81 -7.81
C GLU A 158 23.81 7.96 -9.22
N GLU A 159 24.18 6.84 -9.84
CA GLU A 159 24.74 6.85 -11.19
C GLU A 159 23.69 7.24 -12.22
N LYS A 160 24.09 8.12 -13.13
CA LYS A 160 23.28 8.46 -14.29
C LYS A 160 23.18 7.25 -15.20
N PHE A 161 21.97 6.71 -15.35
CA PHE A 161 21.68 5.63 -16.29
C PHE A 161 20.89 6.17 -17.50
N ASN A 162 21.17 5.60 -18.67
CA ASN A 162 20.55 6.02 -19.93
C ASN A 162 19.20 5.31 -20.18
N MET A 163 18.53 5.69 -21.28
CA MET A 163 17.23 5.11 -21.63
C MET A 163 17.28 3.61 -21.82
N TYR A 164 18.39 3.03 -22.30
CA TYR A 164 18.52 1.60 -22.50
C TYR A 164 18.60 0.85 -21.16
N GLN A 165 19.46 1.30 -20.25
CA GLN A 165 19.63 0.73 -18.91
C GLN A 165 18.32 0.74 -18.12
N PHE A 166 17.49 1.79 -18.27
CA PHE A 166 16.19 1.87 -17.59
C PHE A 166 15.27 0.66 -17.84
N PHE A 167 15.36 0.02 -19.00
CA PHE A 167 14.58 -1.17 -19.37
C PHE A 167 15.30 -2.50 -19.08
N GLU A 168 16.50 -2.48 -18.49
CA GLU A 168 17.24 -3.68 -18.13
C GLU A 168 16.84 -4.22 -16.75
N LYS A 169 16.85 -5.55 -16.59
CA LYS A 169 16.46 -6.24 -15.34
C LYS A 169 17.16 -5.67 -14.11
N GLY A 170 18.48 -5.43 -14.22
CA GLY A 170 19.30 -4.96 -13.10
C GLY A 170 18.84 -3.60 -12.56
N PHE A 171 18.31 -2.75 -13.44
CA PHE A 171 17.86 -1.41 -13.10
C PHE A 171 16.40 -1.33 -12.68
N PHE A 172 15.60 -2.40 -12.77
CA PHE A 172 14.17 -2.35 -12.41
C PHE A 172 13.90 -1.73 -11.03
N PRO A 173 14.61 -2.08 -9.94
CA PRO A 173 14.39 -1.43 -8.64
C PRO A 173 14.56 0.10 -8.72
N VAL A 174 15.64 0.57 -9.35
CA VAL A 174 15.96 1.99 -9.51
C VAL A 174 14.98 2.69 -10.47
N SER A 175 14.63 2.04 -11.60
CA SER A 175 13.67 2.56 -12.56
C SER A 175 12.30 2.81 -11.92
N PHE A 176 11.81 1.87 -11.12
CA PHE A 176 10.54 2.00 -10.42
C PHE A 176 10.61 2.99 -9.24
N PHE A 177 11.78 3.17 -8.64
CA PHE A 177 12.01 4.24 -7.67
C PHE A 177 11.86 5.62 -8.31
N TYR A 178 12.52 5.88 -9.45
CA TYR A 178 12.41 7.16 -10.16
C TYR A 178 11.02 7.42 -10.77
N LEU A 179 10.23 6.36 -11.00
CA LEU A 179 8.81 6.48 -11.37
C LEU A 179 7.88 6.78 -10.18
N GLY A 180 8.42 6.88 -8.95
CA GLY A 180 7.63 7.12 -7.74
C GLY A 180 6.77 5.93 -7.32
N MET A 181 7.13 4.72 -7.75
CA MET A 181 6.43 3.48 -7.37
C MET A 181 7.10 2.78 -6.18
N LEU A 182 8.41 2.96 -6.02
CA LEU A 182 9.20 2.45 -4.90
C LEU A 182 9.80 3.59 -4.09
N THR A 183 10.21 3.27 -2.87
CA THR A 183 10.81 4.19 -1.91
C THR A 183 11.88 3.47 -1.10
N LEU A 184 12.83 4.20 -0.51
CA LEU A 184 13.80 3.65 0.41
C LEU A 184 13.11 3.02 1.62
N LYS A 185 13.55 1.80 1.97
CA LYS A 185 13.20 1.17 3.25
C LYS A 185 14.37 1.27 4.22
N ASP A 186 15.56 0.99 3.72
CA ASP A 186 16.85 1.02 4.39
C ASP A 186 17.94 1.05 3.30
N ASP A 187 19.22 1.04 3.70
CA ASP A 187 20.39 1.12 2.81
C ASP A 187 20.49 -0.05 1.80
N TYR A 188 19.69 -1.10 1.96
CA TYR A 188 19.80 -2.33 1.16
C TYR A 188 18.52 -2.64 0.38
N TYR A 189 17.37 -2.11 0.80
CA TYR A 189 16.08 -2.49 0.29
C TYR A 189 15.20 -1.29 -0.08
N LEU A 190 14.47 -1.44 -1.18
CA LEU A 190 13.33 -0.62 -1.53
C LEU A 190 12.02 -1.32 -1.17
N GLN A 191 10.95 -0.55 -1.02
CA GLN A 191 9.60 -1.05 -0.74
C GLN A 191 8.51 -0.22 -1.43
N LEU A 192 7.26 -0.70 -1.40
CA LEU A 192 6.10 0.09 -1.80
C LEU A 192 5.74 1.07 -0.65
N PRO A 193 5.61 2.37 -0.93
CA PRO A 193 5.48 3.42 0.10
C PRO A 193 4.14 3.38 0.85
N ASN A 194 3.06 3.01 0.17
CA ASN A 194 1.70 3.15 0.70
C ASN A 194 0.70 2.17 0.08
N LEU A 195 -0.54 2.24 0.57
CA LEU A 195 -1.64 1.39 0.12
C LEU A 195 -2.02 1.62 -1.35
N ASN A 196 -1.78 2.81 -1.88
CA ASN A 196 -2.08 3.08 -3.29
C ASN A 196 -1.15 2.30 -4.20
N MET A 197 0.15 2.35 -3.92
CA MET A 197 1.16 1.57 -4.67
C MET A 197 0.98 0.06 -4.45
N ARG A 198 0.69 -0.39 -3.23
CA ARG A 198 0.37 -1.80 -2.95
C ARG A 198 -0.83 -2.30 -3.76
N ARG A 199 -1.91 -1.52 -3.83
CA ARG A 199 -3.08 -1.86 -4.64
C ARG A 199 -2.72 -1.99 -6.12
N ILE A 200 -1.93 -1.07 -6.66
CA ILE A 200 -1.47 -1.11 -8.06
C ILE A 200 -0.72 -2.41 -8.35
N PHE A 201 0.21 -2.79 -7.47
CA PHE A 201 0.99 -4.03 -7.65
C PHE A 201 0.14 -5.30 -7.49
N ILE A 202 -0.86 -5.29 -6.60
CA ILE A 202 -1.82 -6.41 -6.46
C ILE A 202 -2.72 -6.51 -7.70
N GLU A 203 -3.18 -5.38 -8.25
CA GLU A 203 -3.92 -5.34 -9.51
C GLU A 203 -3.11 -6.01 -10.63
N TYR A 204 -1.83 -5.69 -10.72
CA TYR A 204 -0.96 -6.26 -11.73
C TYR A 204 -0.60 -7.74 -11.47
N PHE A 205 -0.39 -8.12 -10.21
CA PHE A 205 -0.24 -9.52 -9.80
C PHE A 205 -1.46 -10.36 -10.23
N ASN A 206 -2.67 -9.84 -10.00
CA ASN A 206 -3.90 -10.51 -10.42
C ASN A 206 -4.01 -10.65 -11.94
N GLU A 207 -3.56 -9.64 -12.70
CA GLU A 207 -3.53 -9.72 -14.16
C GLU A 207 -2.54 -10.79 -14.67
N ILE A 208 -1.32 -10.84 -14.13
CA ILE A 208 -0.28 -11.81 -14.51
C ILE A 208 -0.77 -13.23 -14.26
N HIS A 209 -1.33 -13.47 -13.07
CA HIS A 209 -1.81 -14.78 -12.64
C HIS A 209 -3.25 -15.09 -13.08
N ARG A 210 -3.88 -14.19 -13.84
CA ARG A 210 -5.26 -14.32 -14.37
C ARG A 210 -6.30 -14.60 -13.28
N ILE A 211 -6.16 -13.94 -12.14
CA ILE A 211 -7.06 -14.06 -10.98
C ILE A 211 -8.29 -13.19 -11.22
N ASP A 212 -9.48 -13.79 -11.22
CA ASP A 212 -10.75 -13.06 -11.33
C ASP A 212 -11.12 -12.40 -9.99
N VAL A 213 -11.13 -11.08 -9.98
CA VAL A 213 -11.52 -10.22 -8.84
C VAL A 213 -12.83 -9.46 -9.08
N SER A 214 -13.65 -9.87 -10.04
CA SER A 214 -14.80 -9.08 -10.52
C SER A 214 -16.17 -9.61 -10.09
N THR A 215 -16.57 -10.80 -10.56
CA THR A 215 -17.97 -11.24 -10.49
C THR A 215 -18.22 -12.19 -9.33
N ARG A 216 -17.26 -13.08 -9.05
CA ARG A 216 -17.36 -14.18 -8.07
C ARG A 216 -17.42 -13.73 -6.61
N HIS A 217 -17.19 -12.45 -6.36
CA HIS A 217 -17.07 -11.90 -5.00
C HIS A 217 -18.33 -11.21 -4.48
N THR A 218 -19.31 -10.97 -5.35
CA THR A 218 -20.47 -10.14 -5.03
C THR A 218 -21.33 -10.73 -3.92
N GLU A 219 -21.62 -12.04 -3.96
CA GLU A 219 -22.58 -12.68 -3.05
C GLU A 219 -22.14 -12.60 -1.59
N TYR A 220 -20.91 -13.02 -1.28
CA TYR A 220 -20.42 -13.03 0.10
C TYR A 220 -20.08 -11.60 0.60
N MET A 221 -19.67 -10.69 -0.28
CA MET A 221 -19.50 -9.27 0.06
C MET A 221 -20.84 -8.60 0.38
N GLN A 222 -21.91 -8.95 -0.35
CA GLN A 222 -23.27 -8.49 -0.04
C GLN A 222 -23.78 -9.07 1.27
N ALA A 223 -23.56 -10.37 1.51
CA ALA A 223 -23.90 -11.02 2.77
C ALA A 223 -23.22 -10.33 3.96
N PHE A 224 -21.92 -10.03 3.82
CA PHE A 224 -21.17 -9.23 4.80
C PHE A 224 -21.77 -7.84 5.01
N SER A 225 -22.15 -7.16 3.93
CA SER A 225 -22.75 -5.82 3.98
C SER A 225 -24.09 -5.77 4.69
N ASN A 226 -24.80 -6.90 4.79
CA ASN A 226 -26.06 -7.01 5.53
C ASN A 226 -25.84 -7.45 6.99
N HIS A 227 -24.88 -8.33 7.22
CA HIS A 227 -24.58 -8.88 8.53
C HIS A 227 -23.06 -9.10 8.69
N PRO A 228 -22.33 -8.12 9.24
CA PRO A 228 -20.87 -8.16 9.31
C PRO A 228 -20.35 -9.35 10.13
N GLN A 229 -19.85 -10.36 9.43
CA GLN A 229 -19.17 -11.50 10.04
C GLN A 229 -17.86 -11.76 9.30
N LEU A 230 -16.76 -11.81 10.04
CA LEU A 230 -15.44 -11.97 9.43
C LEU A 230 -15.22 -13.37 8.86
N GLU A 231 -15.69 -14.43 9.54
CA GLU A 231 -15.44 -15.79 9.07
C GLU A 231 -16.08 -16.09 7.70
N PRO A 232 -17.37 -15.79 7.44
CA PRO A 232 -17.95 -15.95 6.12
C PRO A 232 -17.29 -15.07 5.04
N LEU A 233 -16.89 -13.84 5.40
CA LEU A 233 -16.16 -12.95 4.50
C LEU A 233 -14.81 -13.57 4.08
N PHE A 234 -14.04 -14.04 5.05
CA PHE A 234 -12.74 -14.66 4.79
C PHE A 234 -12.88 -16.01 4.07
N ARG A 235 -13.95 -16.77 4.36
CA ARG A 235 -14.30 -17.99 3.62
C ARG A 235 -14.55 -17.73 2.15
N GLY A 236 -15.31 -16.69 1.82
CA GLY A 236 -15.54 -16.25 0.44
C GLY A 236 -14.24 -15.87 -0.26
N TYR A 237 -13.39 -15.07 0.40
CA TYR A 237 -12.05 -14.75 -0.08
C TYR A 237 -11.19 -16.01 -0.31
N TRP A 238 -11.20 -16.97 0.61
CA TRP A 238 -10.44 -18.21 0.45
C TRP A 238 -10.92 -19.04 -0.75
N GLN A 239 -12.23 -19.23 -0.86
CA GLN A 239 -12.84 -20.06 -1.90
C GLN A 239 -12.78 -19.42 -3.29
N GLN A 240 -12.89 -18.10 -3.37
CA GLN A 240 -13.00 -17.39 -4.64
C GLN A 240 -11.71 -16.73 -5.08
N TYR A 241 -10.83 -16.30 -4.18
CA TYR A 241 -9.56 -15.65 -4.53
C TYR A 241 -8.37 -16.61 -4.35
N ILE A 242 -8.16 -17.13 -3.14
CA ILE A 242 -6.99 -17.95 -2.80
C ILE A 242 -6.94 -19.25 -3.62
N SER A 243 -8.09 -19.85 -3.91
CA SER A 243 -8.19 -21.08 -4.72
C SER A 243 -7.70 -20.91 -6.17
N GLN A 244 -7.62 -19.68 -6.68
CA GLN A 244 -7.15 -19.39 -8.04
C GLN A 244 -5.61 -19.31 -8.10
N LEU A 245 -4.92 -19.28 -6.97
CA LEU A 245 -3.46 -19.08 -6.95
C LEU A 245 -2.72 -20.28 -7.55
N PRO A 246 -1.71 -20.03 -8.41
CA PRO A 246 -0.81 -21.09 -8.84
C PRO A 246 -0.08 -21.72 -7.64
N GLU A 247 0.17 -23.03 -7.70
CA GLU A 247 0.83 -23.78 -6.62
C GLU A 247 2.21 -23.19 -6.26
N THR A 248 2.95 -22.71 -7.25
CA THR A 248 4.26 -22.07 -7.09
C THR A 248 4.22 -20.80 -6.24
N ILE A 249 3.14 -20.02 -6.37
CA ILE A 249 2.94 -18.81 -5.57
C ILE A 249 2.47 -19.19 -4.17
N PHE A 250 1.55 -20.15 -4.09
CA PHE A 250 1.00 -20.63 -2.82
C PHE A 250 2.10 -21.03 -1.83
N GLN A 251 3.14 -21.71 -2.31
CA GLN A 251 4.28 -22.16 -1.49
C GLN A 251 5.08 -21.00 -0.87
N GLN A 252 4.97 -19.79 -1.41
CA GLN A 252 5.69 -18.59 -0.97
C GLN A 252 4.80 -17.62 -0.17
N VAL A 253 3.49 -17.88 -0.12
CA VAL A 253 2.51 -17.05 0.61
C VAL A 253 2.90 -16.93 2.09
N ASN A 254 2.67 -15.74 2.63
CA ASN A 254 2.92 -15.39 4.02
C ASN A 254 1.82 -14.44 4.54
N GLU A 255 1.97 -13.96 5.77
CA GLU A 255 1.01 -13.04 6.41
C GLU A 255 0.86 -11.70 5.68
N ASN A 256 1.94 -11.19 5.06
CA ASN A 256 1.89 -9.97 4.25
C ASN A 256 1.04 -10.18 2.98
N PHE A 257 1.13 -11.35 2.34
CA PHE A 257 0.29 -11.65 1.19
C PHE A 257 -1.20 -11.67 1.55
N TYR A 258 -1.58 -12.36 2.64
CA TYR A 258 -2.98 -12.42 3.06
C TYR A 258 -3.51 -11.04 3.46
N ARG A 259 -2.79 -10.29 4.30
CA ARG A 259 -3.26 -8.97 4.75
C ARG A 259 -3.47 -8.01 3.57
N THR A 260 -2.55 -8.00 2.61
CA THR A 260 -2.57 -7.04 1.49
C THR A 260 -3.64 -7.40 0.46
N THR A 261 -3.73 -8.67 0.04
CA THR A 261 -4.73 -9.09 -0.96
C THR A 261 -6.15 -9.15 -0.39
N PHE A 262 -6.31 -9.52 0.90
CA PHE A 262 -7.60 -9.47 1.57
C PHE A 262 -8.09 -8.02 1.74
N TYR A 263 -7.19 -7.11 2.17
CA TYR A 263 -7.47 -5.66 2.19
C TYR A 263 -7.91 -5.17 0.81
N GLU A 264 -7.14 -5.49 -0.23
CA GLU A 264 -7.38 -5.00 -1.59
C GLU A 264 -8.79 -5.40 -2.05
N LEU A 265 -9.14 -6.67 -1.88
CA LEU A 265 -10.45 -7.19 -2.25
C LEU A 265 -11.57 -6.55 -1.43
N CYS A 266 -11.41 -6.42 -0.11
CA CYS A 266 -12.38 -5.74 0.75
C CYS A 266 -12.56 -4.27 0.34
N SER A 267 -11.47 -3.56 0.01
CA SER A 267 -11.52 -2.17 -0.41
C SER A 267 -12.33 -1.95 -1.70
N ARG A 268 -12.36 -2.94 -2.59
CA ARG A 268 -13.16 -2.86 -3.84
C ARG A 268 -14.66 -2.81 -3.57
N TYR A 269 -15.15 -3.64 -2.67
CA TYR A 269 -16.59 -3.85 -2.45
C TYR A 269 -17.14 -3.10 -1.25
N LEU A 270 -16.33 -2.91 -0.21
CA LEU A 270 -16.78 -2.41 1.08
C LEU A 270 -16.37 -0.96 1.34
N SER A 271 -15.68 -0.30 0.40
CA SER A 271 -15.16 1.09 0.55
C SER A 271 -16.24 2.13 0.68
N ARG A 272 -17.51 1.78 0.46
CA ARG A 272 -18.62 2.64 0.84
C ARG A 272 -18.64 2.86 2.35
N TRP A 273 -18.59 1.77 3.13
CA TRP A 273 -18.86 1.80 4.58
C TRP A 273 -17.61 1.77 5.45
N PHE A 274 -16.47 1.33 4.90
CA PHE A 274 -15.23 1.17 5.65
C PHE A 274 -14.07 1.94 5.02
N THR A 275 -13.12 2.28 5.87
CA THR A 275 -11.72 2.62 5.55
C THR A 275 -10.83 1.57 6.22
N TRP A 276 -9.54 1.53 5.86
CA TRP A 276 -8.62 0.52 6.37
C TRP A 276 -7.29 1.11 6.79
N HIS A 277 -6.70 0.48 7.80
CA HIS A 277 -5.30 0.63 8.16
C HIS A 277 -4.60 -0.71 7.96
N VAL A 278 -3.40 -0.71 7.39
CA VAL A 278 -2.60 -1.91 7.18
C VAL A 278 -1.23 -1.65 7.80
N GLU A 279 -0.72 -2.61 8.56
CA GLU A 279 0.58 -2.49 9.22
C GLU A 279 0.68 -1.24 10.12
N ARG A 280 -0.37 -0.97 10.91
CA ARG A 280 -0.43 0.24 11.74
C ARG A 280 0.36 0.05 13.03
N SER A 281 1.30 0.96 13.28
CA SER A 281 2.16 0.93 14.46
C SER A 281 1.49 1.55 15.68
N TYR A 282 1.58 0.84 16.80
CA TYR A 282 1.22 1.26 18.16
C TYR A 282 2.42 1.07 19.08
N PRO A 283 2.43 1.66 20.29
CA PRO A 283 3.50 1.45 21.26
C PRO A 283 3.75 -0.03 21.60
N LYS A 284 2.71 -0.86 21.57
CA LYS A 284 2.75 -2.30 21.90
C LYS A 284 2.99 -3.22 20.69
N GLY A 285 3.23 -2.67 19.50
CA GLY A 285 3.55 -3.41 18.29
C GLY A 285 2.73 -2.95 17.07
N ARG A 286 2.63 -3.79 16.04
CA ARG A 286 2.06 -3.39 14.75
C ARG A 286 0.88 -4.29 14.38
N SER A 287 -0.30 -3.70 14.19
CA SER A 287 -1.50 -4.43 13.74
C SER A 287 -1.41 -4.75 12.25
N ASP A 288 -1.92 -5.91 11.84
CA ASP A 288 -1.84 -6.32 10.45
C ASP A 288 -2.86 -5.61 9.56
N LEU A 289 -4.13 -5.62 9.97
CA LEU A 289 -5.24 -5.02 9.24
C LEU A 289 -6.33 -4.54 10.19
N GLU A 290 -6.82 -3.33 9.96
CA GLU A 290 -7.94 -2.75 10.69
C GLU A 290 -9.05 -2.35 9.74
N PHE A 291 -10.29 -2.65 10.12
CA PHE A 291 -11.48 -2.12 9.47
C PHE A 291 -12.02 -0.97 10.30
N VAL A 292 -12.24 0.15 9.64
CA VAL A 292 -12.65 1.41 10.27
C VAL A 292 -13.94 1.86 9.62
N GLY A 293 -15.07 1.58 10.27
CA GLY A 293 -16.38 2.04 9.83
C GLY A 293 -16.44 3.57 9.76
N LYS A 294 -16.94 4.08 8.64
CA LYS A 294 -16.97 5.52 8.35
C LYS A 294 -18.00 6.26 9.19
N PHE A 295 -17.68 7.50 9.56
CA PHE A 295 -18.46 8.30 10.51
C PHE A 295 -19.95 8.46 10.14
N ASN A 296 -20.28 8.66 8.85
CA ASN A 296 -21.65 8.90 8.37
C ASN A 296 -22.28 7.69 7.68
N GLU A 297 -21.82 6.48 7.97
CA GLU A 297 -22.29 5.24 7.35
C GLU A 297 -22.83 4.24 8.39
N ILE A 298 -23.52 3.19 7.93
CA ILE A 298 -24.24 2.22 8.79
C ILE A 298 -23.35 1.47 9.80
N TYR A 299 -22.02 1.49 9.61
CA TYR A 299 -21.04 0.84 10.48
C TYR A 299 -20.17 1.86 11.23
N ALA A 300 -20.60 3.12 11.32
CA ALA A 300 -19.95 4.13 12.14
C ALA A 300 -19.70 3.61 13.57
N GLY A 301 -18.49 3.84 14.08
CA GLY A 301 -18.08 3.37 15.40
C GLY A 301 -17.66 1.89 15.45
N LEU A 302 -17.86 1.11 14.39
CA LEU A 302 -17.32 -0.24 14.30
C LEU A 302 -15.82 -0.20 13.98
N ARG A 303 -15.03 -0.95 14.75
CA ARG A 303 -13.60 -1.12 14.56
C ARG A 303 -13.24 -2.59 14.67
N TRP A 304 -12.65 -3.17 13.62
CA TRP A 304 -12.10 -4.51 13.70
C TRP A 304 -10.59 -4.46 13.63
N VAL A 305 -9.93 -5.21 14.51
CA VAL A 305 -8.50 -5.48 14.44
C VAL A 305 -8.33 -6.94 14.03
N ILE A 306 -7.57 -7.19 12.98
CA ILE A 306 -7.38 -8.51 12.41
C ILE A 306 -5.87 -8.79 12.38
N GLU A 307 -5.47 -9.88 13.02
CA GLU A 307 -4.11 -10.42 12.99
C GLU A 307 -4.07 -11.67 12.09
N PHE A 308 -3.09 -11.75 11.19
CA PHE A 308 -2.89 -12.91 10.34
C PHE A 308 -1.74 -13.76 10.86
N LYS A 309 -1.95 -15.07 10.92
CA LYS A 309 -0.91 -16.04 11.25
C LYS A 309 -0.81 -17.10 10.17
N TYR A 310 0.41 -17.39 9.72
CA TYR A 310 0.65 -18.37 8.67
C TYR A 310 1.46 -19.57 9.14
N TYR A 311 0.94 -20.77 8.86
CA TYR A 311 1.65 -22.04 9.00
C TYR A 311 1.83 -22.68 7.63
N SER A 312 3.07 -22.90 7.22
CA SER A 312 3.33 -23.73 6.02
C SER A 312 2.89 -25.18 6.27
N ASN A 313 2.62 -25.94 5.20
CA ASN A 313 2.25 -27.36 5.30
C ASN A 313 3.22 -28.15 6.18
N THR A 314 4.53 -27.93 6.02
CA THR A 314 5.57 -28.58 6.82
C THR A 314 5.49 -28.20 8.30
N LYS A 315 5.24 -26.92 8.61
CA LYS A 315 5.09 -26.46 10.00
C LYS A 315 3.82 -26.99 10.63
N PHE A 316 2.70 -26.97 9.89
CA PHE A 316 1.41 -27.43 10.38
C PHE A 316 1.41 -28.94 10.66
N ASN A 317 1.96 -29.76 9.75
CA ASN A 317 2.06 -31.21 9.94
C ASN A 317 2.84 -31.59 11.21
N LYS A 318 3.82 -30.78 11.62
CA LYS A 318 4.57 -30.98 12.87
C LYS A 318 3.76 -30.74 14.14
N LEU A 319 2.67 -29.97 14.06
CA LEU A 319 1.76 -29.74 15.19
C LEU A 319 0.90 -30.97 15.51
N ASN A 320 0.83 -31.94 14.58
CA ASN A 320 0.08 -33.18 14.73
C ASN A 320 -1.38 -32.95 15.21
N THR A 321 -2.02 -31.94 14.64
CA THR A 321 -3.41 -31.56 14.94
C THR A 321 -4.19 -31.37 13.65
N ARG A 322 -5.52 -31.46 13.72
CA ARG A 322 -6.41 -31.14 12.60
C ARG A 322 -6.78 -29.66 12.66
N ILE A 323 -7.09 -29.06 11.50
CA ILE A 323 -7.49 -27.65 11.42
C ILE A 323 -8.71 -27.36 12.31
N GLU A 324 -9.67 -28.28 12.33
CA GLU A 324 -10.89 -28.21 13.15
C GLU A 324 -10.59 -28.18 14.66
N ASP A 325 -9.56 -28.92 15.08
CA ASP A 325 -9.17 -29.05 16.49
C ASP A 325 -8.16 -27.95 16.91
N PHE A 326 -7.61 -27.19 15.96
CA PHE A 326 -6.68 -26.11 16.23
C PHE A 326 -7.33 -25.06 17.13
N GLN A 327 -6.59 -24.62 18.15
CA GLN A 327 -7.01 -23.63 19.14
C GLN A 327 -6.21 -22.35 18.99
N LEU A 328 -6.86 -21.23 19.32
CA LEU A 328 -6.24 -19.92 19.43
C LEU A 328 -5.02 -19.99 20.36
N GLN A 329 -3.90 -19.44 19.92
CA GLN A 329 -2.67 -19.44 20.70
C GLN A 329 -2.65 -18.24 21.64
N GLU A 330 -2.32 -18.48 22.91
CA GLU A 330 -2.36 -17.45 23.97
C GLU A 330 -1.48 -16.22 23.65
N LYS A 331 -0.31 -16.45 23.04
CA LYS A 331 0.59 -15.38 22.58
C LYS A 331 -0.07 -14.44 21.55
N ASP A 332 -0.91 -14.98 20.66
CA ASP A 332 -1.52 -14.21 19.57
C ASP A 332 -2.71 -13.41 20.13
N THR A 333 -3.41 -13.96 21.14
CA THR A 333 -4.41 -13.25 21.95
C THR A 333 -3.80 -12.05 22.69
N GLN A 334 -2.65 -12.23 23.34
CA GLN A 334 -1.97 -11.15 24.05
C GLN A 334 -1.47 -10.06 23.08
N GLN A 335 -0.97 -10.47 21.92
CA GLN A 335 -0.50 -9.56 20.88
C GLN A 335 -1.63 -8.64 20.39
N ILE A 336 -2.79 -9.21 20.01
CA ILE A 336 -3.91 -8.41 19.48
C ILE A 336 -4.58 -7.53 20.54
N ALA A 337 -4.60 -7.97 21.81
CA ALA A 337 -5.09 -7.17 22.93
C ALA A 337 -4.28 -5.87 23.09
N GLY A 338 -2.95 -5.93 22.91
CA GLY A 338 -2.08 -4.75 22.96
C GLY A 338 -2.40 -3.72 21.87
N TYR A 339 -2.83 -4.16 20.68
CA TYR A 339 -3.22 -3.27 19.58
C TYR A 339 -4.59 -2.66 19.80
N ALA A 340 -5.54 -3.44 20.33
CA ALA A 340 -6.87 -2.97 20.64
C ALA A 340 -6.87 -1.85 21.70
N GLU A 341 -5.92 -1.85 22.63
CA GLU A 341 -5.74 -0.73 23.55
C GLU A 341 -5.36 0.56 22.81
N GLY A 342 -4.40 0.50 21.87
CA GLY A 342 -4.02 1.66 21.05
C GLY A 342 -5.18 2.20 20.20
N VAL A 343 -5.97 1.29 19.59
CA VAL A 343 -7.20 1.68 18.87
C VAL A 343 -8.21 2.35 19.81
N LYS A 344 -8.33 1.87 21.05
CA LYS A 344 -9.27 2.43 22.04
C LYS A 344 -8.85 3.80 22.55
N GLU A 345 -7.55 4.05 22.68
CA GLU A 345 -7.03 5.38 23.02
C GLU A 345 -7.36 6.41 21.93
N GLU A 346 -7.24 6.02 20.65
CA GLU A 346 -7.58 6.89 19.53
C GLU A 346 -9.09 7.05 19.30
N TYR A 347 -9.87 5.98 19.53
CA TYR A 347 -11.31 5.93 19.33
C TYR A 347 -12.03 5.40 20.58
N PRO A 348 -12.17 6.21 21.64
CA PRO A 348 -12.74 5.75 22.92
C PRO A 348 -14.19 5.25 22.82
N GLU A 349 -14.96 5.84 21.91
CA GLU A 349 -16.38 5.54 21.70
C GLU A 349 -16.62 4.38 20.73
N ALA A 350 -15.55 3.78 20.16
CA ALA A 350 -15.69 2.73 19.16
C ALA A 350 -15.94 1.35 19.77
N THR A 351 -16.77 0.56 19.10
CA THR A 351 -16.91 -0.88 19.39
C THR A 351 -15.79 -1.64 18.68
N ILE A 352 -14.83 -2.12 19.46
CA ILE A 352 -13.66 -2.83 18.95
C ILE A 352 -13.91 -4.34 19.00
N SER A 353 -13.78 -5.01 17.86
CA SER A 353 -13.76 -6.48 17.77
C SER A 353 -12.40 -6.96 17.29
N GLN A 354 -11.89 -8.02 17.90
CA GLN A 354 -10.56 -8.53 17.66
C GLN A 354 -10.65 -9.92 17.02
N TYR A 355 -9.83 -10.16 16.01
CA TYR A 355 -9.83 -11.43 15.28
C TYR A 355 -8.43 -11.91 14.97
N VAL A 356 -8.21 -13.21 15.11
CA VAL A 356 -6.99 -13.88 14.62
C VAL A 356 -7.38 -14.86 13.53
N ILE A 357 -6.76 -14.72 12.35
CA ILE A 357 -6.95 -15.58 11.20
C ILE A 357 -5.70 -16.45 11.03
N TYR A 358 -5.86 -17.75 11.20
CA TYR A 358 -4.81 -18.73 10.93
C TYR A 358 -4.98 -19.33 9.55
N CYS A 359 -3.97 -19.24 8.70
CA CYS A 359 -3.90 -19.86 7.39
C CYS A 359 -2.91 -21.03 7.41
N PHE A 360 -3.35 -22.22 6.97
CA PHE A 360 -2.60 -23.49 7.07
C PHE A 360 -2.21 -24.00 5.68
N GLY A 361 -1.12 -23.46 5.13
CA GLY A 361 -0.69 -23.78 3.78
C GLY A 361 -1.89 -23.78 2.83
N ASN A 362 -1.98 -24.75 1.93
CA ASN A 362 -3.10 -24.88 0.99
C ASN A 362 -4.28 -25.70 1.54
N GLN A 363 -4.26 -26.06 2.83
CA GLN A 363 -5.23 -26.97 3.43
C GLN A 363 -6.49 -26.24 3.91
N GLY A 364 -6.36 -25.01 4.39
CA GLY A 364 -7.51 -24.23 4.87
C GLY A 364 -7.12 -23.11 5.83
N PHE A 365 -8.12 -22.62 6.57
CA PHE A 365 -7.97 -21.53 7.53
C PHE A 365 -8.89 -21.73 8.74
N ARG A 366 -8.62 -20.99 9.83
CA ARG A 366 -9.50 -20.83 11.00
C ARG A 366 -9.56 -19.36 11.40
N VAL A 367 -10.75 -18.87 11.74
CA VAL A 367 -10.97 -17.52 12.25
C VAL A 367 -11.40 -17.64 13.71
N PHE A 368 -10.76 -16.89 14.59
CA PHE A 368 -11.11 -16.81 16.00
C PHE A 368 -11.48 -15.37 16.35
N ALA A 369 -12.63 -15.18 16.97
CA ALA A 369 -12.95 -13.94 17.67
C ALA A 369 -12.26 -13.97 19.04
N VAL A 370 -11.57 -12.89 19.37
CA VAL A 370 -10.93 -12.70 20.67
C VAL A 370 -11.85 -11.83 21.51
N THR A 371 -12.26 -12.36 22.65
CA THR A 371 -13.14 -11.69 23.62
C THR A 371 -12.35 -10.98 24.69
#